data_AF-A0A0J5JTB4-F1
#
_entry.id   AF-A0A0J5JTB4-F1
#
_cell.length_a   1.000
_cell.length_b   1.000
_cell.length_c   1.000
_cell.angle_alpha   90.00
_cell.angle_beta   90.00
_cell.angle_gamma   90.00
#
_symmetry.space_group_name_H-M   'P 1'
#
loop_
_entity.id
_entity.type
_entity.pdbx_description
1 polymer ?
#
loop_
_entity_poly.entity_id
_entity_poly.type
_entity_poly.pdbx_seq_one_letter_code
_entity_poly.pdbx_strand_id
1 'polypeptide(L)'
;MKRLFVVCLVAFLLSGCSNSQVHQEKVTELEKEVTEVYAQLEDKEMELETLSQKPEEEETGEFFTTPKDQIPRLWKDVDAQLWDDLIDYTLAEENGWQKGVTNWRDWDGEYDLSLGTANQIWVDPGLLMNAWMLDVETSYGLGMDVWEINTRINNVDENKAEGYIMSYGMRDDSIAGNDIKMTMVKENDFWYIEKVETRSRCSRGVSEDEDLCL
;
A
#
# COMPACT_ATOMS: atom_id res chain seq x y z
N MET A 1 -42.86 -48.80 8.57
CA MET A 1 -44.18 -48.13 8.60
C MET A 1 -44.02 -46.72 8.04
N LYS A 2 -44.68 -46.41 6.91
CA LYS A 2 -44.88 -45.07 6.28
C LYS A 2 -43.55 -44.38 5.86
N ARG A 3 -43.20 -44.17 4.58
CA ARG A 3 -43.97 -43.74 3.39
C ARG A 3 -43.19 -44.19 2.13
N LEU A 4 -43.64 -45.21 1.40
CA LEU A 4 -44.28 -45.08 0.09
C LEU A 4 -45.11 -43.80 -0.11
N PHE A 5 -45.29 -43.38 -1.37
CA PHE A 5 -45.84 -42.11 -1.90
C PHE A 5 -44.73 -41.03 -1.98
N VAL A 6 -44.07 -40.77 -3.11
CA VAL A 6 -44.60 -40.45 -4.44
C VAL A 6 -43.58 -40.87 -5.52
N VAL A 7 -43.78 -42.04 -6.10
CA VAL A 7 -43.08 -42.54 -7.31
C VAL A 7 -44.01 -42.41 -8.54
N CYS A 8 -45.01 -41.51 -8.49
CA CYS A 8 -46.12 -41.46 -9.44
C CYS A 8 -46.28 -40.14 -10.22
N LEU A 9 -45.22 -39.37 -10.48
CA LEU A 9 -45.39 -38.08 -11.20
C LEU A 9 -44.29 -37.70 -12.20
N VAL A 10 -43.65 -38.69 -12.84
CA VAL A 10 -42.80 -38.42 -14.03
C VAL A 10 -43.14 -39.35 -15.21
N ALA A 11 -44.16 -40.20 -15.10
CA ALA A 11 -44.49 -41.20 -16.12
C ALA A 11 -45.61 -40.79 -17.11
N PHE A 12 -46.21 -39.61 -16.99
CA PHE A 12 -47.21 -39.15 -17.96
C PHE A 12 -47.05 -37.67 -18.24
N LEU A 13 -46.43 -37.41 -19.39
CA LEU A 13 -46.42 -36.19 -20.21
C LEU A 13 -44.97 -35.97 -20.63
N LEU A 14 -44.57 -36.60 -21.73
CA LEU A 14 -43.73 -36.02 -22.78
C LEU A 14 -43.66 -37.06 -23.91
N SER A 15 -44.83 -37.29 -24.51
CA SER A 15 -44.93 -37.66 -25.93
C SER A 15 -44.24 -36.56 -26.73
N GLY A 16 -42.95 -36.76 -27.02
CA GLY A 16 -42.09 -35.81 -27.71
C GLY A 16 -40.80 -36.50 -28.16
N CYS A 17 -40.93 -37.52 -29.01
CA CYS A 17 -39.80 -38.16 -29.69
C CYS A 17 -39.12 -37.17 -30.64
N SER A 18 -38.15 -36.42 -30.13
CA SER A 18 -37.14 -35.68 -30.90
C SER A 18 -36.02 -35.08 -30.04
N ASN A 19 -36.16 -35.03 -28.71
CA ASN A 19 -35.20 -34.31 -27.85
C ASN A 19 -34.36 -35.19 -26.92
N SER A 20 -34.66 -36.49 -26.77
CA SER A 20 -33.93 -37.36 -25.83
C SER A 20 -32.49 -37.63 -26.29
N GLN A 21 -32.26 -37.73 -27.60
CA GLN A 21 -30.95 -38.01 -28.18
C GLN A 21 -30.01 -36.80 -28.07
N VAL A 22 -30.53 -35.60 -28.34
CA VAL A 22 -29.82 -34.32 -28.15
C VAL A 22 -29.51 -34.07 -26.67
N HIS A 23 -30.41 -34.43 -25.76
CA HIS A 23 -30.16 -34.35 -24.33
C HIS A 23 -29.14 -35.39 -23.86
N GLN A 24 -29.14 -36.59 -24.43
CA GLN A 24 -28.15 -37.63 -24.11
C GLN A 24 -26.75 -37.22 -24.58
N GLU A 25 -26.63 -36.66 -25.79
CA GLU A 25 -25.37 -36.14 -26.32
C GLU A 25 -24.81 -35.01 -25.45
N LYS A 26 -25.66 -34.05 -25.06
CA LYS A 26 -25.25 -32.96 -24.14
C LYS A 26 -24.85 -33.45 -22.75
N VAL A 27 -25.52 -34.47 -22.23
CA VAL A 27 -25.15 -35.07 -20.95
C VAL A 27 -23.80 -35.76 -21.06
N THR A 28 -23.54 -36.51 -22.13
CA THR A 28 -22.23 -37.14 -22.35
C THR A 28 -21.10 -36.15 -22.60
N GLU A 29 -21.39 -35.01 -23.24
CA GLU A 29 -20.44 -33.91 -23.43
C GLU A 29 -20.08 -33.25 -22.10
N LEU A 30 -21.08 -32.93 -21.27
CA LEU A 30 -20.87 -32.36 -19.94
C LEU A 30 -20.15 -33.33 -19.00
N GLU A 31 -20.46 -34.63 -19.05
CA GLU A 31 -19.75 -35.65 -18.26
C GLU A 31 -18.26 -35.72 -18.64
N LYS A 32 -17.95 -35.51 -19.92
CA LYS A 32 -16.56 -35.45 -20.41
C LYS A 32 -15.86 -34.17 -19.93
N GLU A 33 -16.51 -33.01 -20.05
CA GLU A 33 -15.97 -31.73 -19.54
C GLU A 33 -15.71 -31.80 -18.04
N VAL A 34 -16.64 -32.36 -17.26
CA VAL A 34 -16.49 -32.56 -15.82
C VAL A 34 -15.29 -33.45 -15.53
N THR A 35 -15.12 -34.56 -16.26
CA THR A 35 -13.97 -35.46 -16.08
C THR A 35 -12.64 -34.77 -16.41
N GLU A 36 -12.61 -33.94 -17.45
CA GLU A 36 -11.42 -33.17 -17.85
C GLU A 36 -11.06 -32.10 -16.79
N VAL A 37 -12.06 -31.40 -16.25
CA VAL A 37 -11.86 -30.42 -15.17
C VAL A 37 -11.37 -31.09 -13.88
N TYR A 38 -11.90 -32.27 -13.53
CA TYR A 38 -11.41 -33.01 -12.36
C TYR A 38 -9.95 -33.47 -12.54
N ALA A 39 -9.56 -33.92 -13.73
CA ALA A 39 -8.17 -34.28 -14.01
C ALA A 39 -7.23 -33.06 -13.93
N GLN A 40 -7.66 -31.90 -14.44
CA GLN A 40 -6.90 -30.65 -14.33
C GLN A 40 -6.78 -30.17 -12.87
N LEU A 41 -7.82 -30.38 -12.06
CA LEU A 41 -7.80 -30.07 -10.62
C LEU A 41 -6.83 -30.98 -9.87
N GLU A 42 -6.85 -32.29 -10.14
CA GLU A 42 -5.93 -33.25 -9.49
C GLU A 42 -4.47 -32.96 -9.87
N ASP A 43 -4.20 -32.64 -11.14
CA ASP A 43 -2.86 -32.20 -11.57
C ASP A 43 -2.43 -30.90 -10.87
N LYS A 44 -3.33 -29.94 -10.70
CA LYS A 44 -3.06 -28.66 -10.01
C LYS A 44 -2.90 -28.83 -8.50
N GLU A 45 -3.67 -29.71 -7.87
CA GLU A 45 -3.54 -30.05 -6.46
C GLU A 45 -2.22 -30.77 -6.20
N MET A 46 -1.82 -31.69 -7.09
CA MET A 46 -0.51 -32.35 -7.03
C MET A 46 0.63 -31.35 -7.27
N GLU A 47 0.48 -30.40 -8.20
CA GLU A 47 1.45 -29.31 -8.41
C GLU A 47 1.58 -28.42 -7.15
N LEU A 48 0.46 -28.09 -6.49
CA LEU A 48 0.43 -27.35 -5.23
C LEU A 48 1.02 -28.14 -4.06
N GLU A 49 0.74 -29.43 -3.94
CA GLU A 49 1.38 -30.29 -2.94
C GLU A 49 2.88 -30.41 -3.19
N THR A 50 3.30 -30.49 -4.45
CA THR A 50 4.72 -30.53 -4.82
C THR A 50 5.41 -29.19 -4.53
N LEU A 51 4.72 -28.06 -4.73
CA LEU A 51 5.21 -26.73 -4.36
C LEU A 51 5.24 -26.51 -2.85
N SER A 52 4.28 -27.07 -2.11
CA SER A 52 4.17 -27.01 -0.65
C SER A 52 5.18 -27.94 0.06
N GLN A 53 5.53 -29.07 -0.57
CA GLN A 53 6.51 -30.03 -0.06
C GLN A 53 7.93 -29.77 -0.55
N LYS A 54 8.12 -28.95 -1.58
CA LYS A 54 9.43 -28.34 -1.80
C LYS A 54 9.69 -27.54 -0.53
N PRO A 55 10.75 -27.84 0.25
CA PRO A 55 11.23 -26.80 1.12
C PRO A 55 11.48 -25.64 0.15
N GLU A 56 10.77 -24.53 0.34
CA GLU A 56 11.47 -23.27 0.16
C GLU A 56 12.80 -23.54 0.86
N GLU A 57 13.88 -23.63 0.08
CA GLU A 57 15.11 -23.07 0.59
C GLU A 57 14.64 -21.68 1.01
N GLU A 58 14.27 -21.53 2.28
CA GLU A 58 14.46 -20.31 3.00
C GLU A 58 15.92 -20.03 2.66
N GLU A 59 16.14 -19.27 1.58
CA GLU A 59 17.01 -18.13 1.67
C GLU A 59 16.60 -17.53 3.01
N THR A 60 17.34 -17.96 4.03
CA THR A 60 17.49 -17.27 5.28
C THR A 60 18.18 -16.00 4.86
N GLY A 61 17.44 -15.14 4.13
CA GLY A 61 17.79 -13.78 3.87
C GLY A 61 17.96 -13.26 5.27
N GLU A 62 19.22 -13.05 5.65
CA GLU A 62 19.57 -12.55 6.96
C GLU A 62 18.67 -11.35 7.19
N PHE A 63 17.67 -11.51 8.05
CA PHE A 63 16.82 -10.39 8.39
C PHE A 63 17.75 -9.35 9.00
N PHE A 64 17.73 -8.14 8.47
CA PHE A 64 18.43 -7.02 9.08
C PHE A 64 17.90 -6.86 10.50
N THR A 65 18.75 -7.17 11.49
CA THR A 65 18.40 -7.09 12.91
C THR A 65 19.08 -5.89 13.53
N THR A 66 18.34 -4.79 13.67
CA THR A 66 18.83 -3.59 14.34
C THR A 66 18.60 -3.70 15.85
N PRO A 67 19.62 -3.46 16.70
CA PRO A 67 19.43 -3.39 18.14
C PRO A 67 18.35 -2.37 18.53
N LYS A 68 17.47 -2.73 19.47
CA LYS A 68 16.31 -1.91 19.86
C LYS A 68 16.69 -0.51 20.37
N ASP A 69 17.87 -0.36 20.93
CA ASP A 69 18.43 0.89 21.43
C ASP A 69 18.96 1.80 20.31
N GLN A 70 19.20 1.26 19.12
CA GLN A 70 19.64 2.01 17.92
C GLN A 70 18.46 2.41 17.03
N ILE A 71 17.31 1.73 17.12
CA ILE A 71 16.12 2.09 16.34
C ILE A 71 15.54 3.41 16.87
N PRO A 72 15.35 4.45 16.02
CA PRO A 72 14.71 5.67 16.43
C PRO A 72 13.30 5.39 16.94
N ARG A 73 12.96 6.03 18.06
CA ARG A 73 11.59 5.97 18.58
C ARG A 73 10.73 6.85 17.69
N LEU A 74 10.12 6.25 16.67
CA LEU A 74 9.28 6.96 15.68
C LEU A 74 8.12 7.76 16.29
N TRP A 75 7.73 7.48 17.53
CA TRP A 75 6.73 8.26 18.26
C TRP A 75 7.29 9.51 18.96
N LYS A 76 8.62 9.65 19.05
CA LYS A 76 9.31 10.85 19.56
C LYS A 76 9.88 11.69 18.41
N ASP A 77 10.28 11.00 17.34
CA ASP A 77 10.84 11.59 16.15
C ASP A 77 9.90 11.27 14.98
N VAL A 78 8.91 12.14 14.83
CA VAL A 78 7.77 11.93 13.94
C VAL A 78 8.16 12.00 12.48
N ASP A 79 9.27 12.67 12.18
CA ASP A 79 9.87 12.82 10.86
C ASP A 79 11.14 11.96 10.66
N ALA A 80 11.46 11.02 11.56
CA ALA A 80 12.52 10.04 11.33
C ALA A 80 12.17 9.07 10.20
N GLN A 81 13.07 8.85 9.24
CA GLN A 81 12.87 7.90 8.16
C GLN A 81 13.67 6.63 8.42
N LEU A 82 13.03 5.46 8.32
CA LEU A 82 13.66 4.19 8.66
C LEU A 82 14.87 3.87 7.76
N TRP A 83 14.83 4.30 6.49
CA TRP A 83 15.94 4.12 5.55
C TRP A 83 17.21 4.89 5.94
N ASP A 84 17.11 5.93 6.75
CA ASP A 84 18.32 6.61 7.24
C ASP A 84 19.15 5.69 8.14
N ASP A 85 18.51 4.73 8.82
CA ASP A 85 19.18 3.76 9.68
C ASP A 85 19.54 2.44 8.97
N LEU A 86 18.81 2.09 7.90
CA LEU A 86 18.98 0.81 7.20
C LEU A 86 20.01 0.86 6.07
N ILE A 87 20.22 2.03 5.46
CA ILE A 87 21.09 2.14 4.28
C ILE A 87 22.53 2.31 4.69
N ASP A 88 23.38 1.39 4.24
CA ASP A 88 24.82 1.56 4.30
C ASP A 88 25.27 2.72 3.40
N TYR A 89 25.68 3.82 4.03
CA TYR A 89 26.14 5.03 3.35
C TYR A 89 27.67 5.15 3.31
N THR A 90 28.40 4.15 3.81
CA THR A 90 29.86 4.21 4.00
C THR A 90 30.59 4.53 2.70
N LEU A 91 30.20 3.90 1.59
CA LEU A 91 30.83 4.15 0.29
C LEU A 91 30.67 5.61 -0.17
N ALA A 92 29.53 6.23 0.11
CA ALA A 92 29.29 7.61 -0.27
C ALA A 92 30.10 8.57 0.63
N GLU A 93 30.19 8.29 1.92
CA GLU A 93 31.06 9.04 2.85
C GLU A 93 32.53 8.97 2.47
N GLU A 94 33.02 7.80 2.03
CA GLU A 94 34.37 7.62 1.50
C GLU A 94 34.64 8.49 0.25
N ASN A 95 33.59 8.80 -0.51
CA ASN A 95 33.64 9.71 -1.67
C ASN A 95 33.39 11.19 -1.28
N GLY A 96 33.27 11.49 0.02
CA GLY A 96 33.07 12.84 0.55
C GLY A 96 31.63 13.33 0.48
N TRP A 97 30.66 12.46 0.20
CA TRP A 97 29.24 12.81 0.23
C TRP A 97 28.71 12.71 1.65
N GLN A 98 27.89 13.67 2.04
CA GLN A 98 27.26 13.69 3.36
C GLN A 98 25.75 13.81 3.16
N LYS A 99 24.97 12.92 3.77
CA LYS A 99 23.52 13.09 3.77
C LYS A 99 23.14 14.39 4.47
N GLY A 100 22.00 14.92 4.08
CA GLY A 100 21.37 16.00 4.83
C GLY A 100 19.93 16.19 4.41
N VAL A 101 19.31 17.22 4.97
CA VAL A 101 17.90 17.52 4.75
C VAL A 101 17.78 19.03 4.55
N THR A 102 17.01 19.45 3.57
CA THR A 102 16.77 20.89 3.35
C THR A 102 15.87 21.48 4.43
N ASN A 103 15.84 22.81 4.52
CA ASN A 103 14.83 23.54 5.28
C ASN A 103 13.41 23.18 4.85
N TRP A 104 12.47 23.29 5.79
CA TRP A 104 11.06 23.30 5.47
C TRP A 104 10.71 24.57 4.70
N ARG A 105 10.04 24.40 3.57
CA ARG A 105 9.49 25.48 2.75
C ARG A 105 8.01 25.26 2.53
N ASP A 106 7.28 26.33 2.25
CA ASP A 106 5.87 26.21 1.87
C ASP A 106 5.75 25.33 0.62
N TRP A 107 4.80 24.41 0.64
CA TRP A 107 4.51 23.56 -0.52
C TRP A 107 3.82 24.40 -1.60
N ASP A 108 4.30 24.31 -2.83
CA ASP A 108 3.94 25.18 -3.96
C ASP A 108 2.91 24.56 -4.92
N GLY A 109 2.42 23.36 -4.62
CA GLY A 109 1.38 22.72 -5.42
C GLY A 109 -0.03 23.24 -5.13
N GLU A 110 -0.99 22.69 -5.87
CA GLU A 110 -2.42 22.96 -5.69
C GLU A 110 -3.12 21.71 -5.17
N TYR A 111 -4.10 21.89 -4.28
CA TYR A 111 -4.99 20.84 -3.79
C TYR A 111 -6.42 21.38 -3.69
N ASP A 112 -7.41 20.50 -3.59
CA ASP A 112 -8.82 20.88 -3.47
C ASP A 112 -9.04 21.81 -2.26
N LEU A 113 -9.56 23.01 -2.52
CA LEU A 113 -9.90 24.02 -1.51
C LEU A 113 -10.81 23.49 -0.39
N SER A 114 -11.59 22.43 -0.68
CA SER A 114 -12.41 21.74 0.31
C SER A 114 -11.58 21.14 1.45
N LEU A 115 -10.32 20.79 1.23
CA LEU A 115 -9.42 20.25 2.26
C LEU A 115 -8.83 21.36 3.16
N GLY A 116 -8.74 22.59 2.64
CA GLY A 116 -8.19 23.76 3.36
C GLY A 116 -9.24 24.60 4.08
N THR A 117 -10.51 24.19 4.03
CA THR A 117 -11.62 24.90 4.67
C THR A 117 -12.24 24.01 5.73
N ALA A 118 -12.65 24.57 6.87
CA ALA A 118 -13.46 23.88 7.87
C ALA A 118 -14.83 23.49 7.26
N ASN A 119 -14.85 22.37 6.53
CA ASN A 119 -16.05 21.78 5.97
C ASN A 119 -16.41 20.55 6.80
N GLN A 120 -17.70 20.29 6.95
CA GLN A 120 -18.24 19.35 7.94
C GLN A 120 -18.03 17.86 7.56
N ILE A 121 -16.87 17.53 7.02
CA ILE A 121 -16.56 16.23 6.39
C ILE A 121 -15.49 15.48 7.18
N TRP A 122 -14.43 16.16 7.61
CA TRP A 122 -13.24 15.49 8.15
C TRP A 122 -13.27 15.36 9.68
N VAL A 123 -13.69 14.20 10.17
CA VAL A 123 -13.80 13.93 11.62
C VAL A 123 -12.47 13.49 12.27
N ASP A 124 -11.46 13.17 11.45
CA ASP A 124 -10.16 12.64 11.89
C ASP A 124 -9.04 13.21 10.99
N PRO A 125 -7.89 13.64 11.57
CA PRO A 125 -6.79 14.22 10.80
C PRO A 125 -6.10 13.19 9.88
N GLY A 126 -6.12 11.91 10.24
CA GLY A 126 -5.62 10.84 9.38
C GLY A 126 -6.47 10.67 8.13
N LEU A 127 -7.81 10.77 8.24
CA LEU A 127 -8.70 10.76 7.08
C LEU A 127 -8.46 11.95 6.15
N LEU A 128 -8.29 13.16 6.73
CA LEU A 128 -7.96 14.36 5.98
C LEU A 128 -6.63 14.24 5.23
N MET A 129 -5.58 13.74 5.91
CA MET A 129 -4.27 13.51 5.29
C MET A 129 -4.36 12.51 4.12
N ASN A 130 -5.09 11.40 4.28
CA ASN A 130 -5.28 10.43 3.19
C ASN A 130 -6.06 11.02 2.01
N ALA A 131 -7.08 11.84 2.26
CA ALA A 131 -7.82 12.52 1.20
C ALA A 131 -6.92 13.47 0.41
N TRP A 132 -6.08 14.25 1.10
CA TRP A 132 -5.09 15.11 0.46
C TRP A 132 -4.07 14.32 -0.35
N MET A 133 -3.54 13.22 0.20
CA MET A 133 -2.58 12.35 -0.50
C MET A 133 -3.13 11.82 -1.82
N LEU A 134 -4.42 11.50 -1.87
CA LEU A 134 -5.13 11.07 -3.07
C LEU A 134 -5.30 12.20 -4.08
N ASP A 135 -5.67 13.40 -3.60
CA ASP A 135 -5.91 14.58 -4.44
C ASP A 135 -4.62 15.04 -5.15
N VAL A 136 -3.49 15.03 -4.44
CA VAL A 136 -2.19 15.45 -4.98
C VAL A 136 -1.35 14.27 -5.51
N GLU A 137 -1.95 13.08 -5.60
CA GLU A 137 -1.36 11.86 -6.18
C GLU A 137 0.03 11.47 -5.60
N THR A 138 0.28 11.75 -4.31
CA THR A 138 1.58 11.47 -3.66
C THR A 138 2.03 10.01 -3.75
N SER A 139 1.10 9.07 -3.91
CA SER A 139 1.40 7.64 -4.06
C SER A 139 1.66 7.18 -5.49
N TYR A 140 1.52 8.03 -6.50
CA TYR A 140 1.58 7.62 -7.91
C TYR A 140 2.93 6.97 -8.30
N GLY A 141 4.03 7.44 -7.70
CA GLY A 141 5.37 6.94 -7.99
C GLY A 141 5.78 5.67 -7.22
N LEU A 142 4.92 5.15 -6.32
CA LEU A 142 5.28 4.02 -5.45
C LEU A 142 5.48 2.73 -6.26
N GLY A 143 6.61 2.06 -6.04
CA GLY A 143 7.03 0.88 -6.80
C GLY A 143 7.72 1.17 -8.13
N MET A 144 7.86 2.46 -8.50
CA MET A 144 8.63 2.91 -9.66
C MET A 144 9.86 3.70 -9.20
N ASP A 145 9.65 5.00 -8.97
CA ASP A 145 10.69 5.96 -8.59
C ASP A 145 10.72 6.20 -7.07
N VAL A 146 9.62 5.87 -6.39
CA VAL A 146 9.48 5.90 -4.93
C VAL A 146 9.41 4.47 -4.43
N TRP A 147 10.26 4.12 -3.49
CA TRP A 147 10.35 2.77 -2.93
C TRP A 147 9.50 2.63 -1.67
N GLU A 148 9.36 3.71 -0.92
CA GLU A 148 8.59 3.71 0.33
C GLU A 148 7.89 5.06 0.53
N ILE A 149 6.68 4.99 1.08
CA ILE A 149 5.98 6.15 1.63
C ILE A 149 5.56 5.78 3.06
N ASN A 150 6.07 6.54 4.03
CA ASN A 150 5.66 6.46 5.42
C ASN A 150 4.71 7.61 5.74
N THR A 151 3.59 7.29 6.40
CA THR A 151 2.64 8.30 6.87
C THR A 151 2.52 8.24 8.38
N ARG A 152 2.48 9.41 9.04
CA ARG A 152 2.32 9.52 10.50
C ARG A 152 1.47 10.71 10.88
N ILE A 153 0.73 10.56 11.96
CA ILE A 153 -0.05 11.63 12.59
C ILE A 153 0.50 11.88 13.99
N ASN A 154 0.89 13.11 14.25
CA ASN A 154 1.25 13.62 15.56
C ASN A 154 0.10 14.50 16.09
N ASN A 155 -0.65 14.00 17.07
CA ASN A 155 -1.69 14.79 17.72
C ASN A 155 -1.03 15.75 18.73
N VAL A 156 -0.87 17.01 18.35
CA VAL A 156 -0.22 18.04 19.18
C VAL A 156 -1.11 18.37 20.38
N ASP A 157 -2.40 18.56 20.13
CA ASP A 157 -3.45 18.72 21.13
C ASP A 157 -4.82 18.28 20.57
N GLU A 158 -5.91 18.58 21.28
CA GLU A 158 -7.28 18.21 20.88
C GLU A 158 -7.78 18.89 19.59
N ASN A 159 -7.18 20.03 19.22
CA ASN A 159 -7.59 20.85 18.08
C ASN A 159 -6.46 21.06 17.06
N LYS A 160 -5.28 20.48 17.27
CA LYS A 160 -4.14 20.59 16.35
C LYS A 160 -3.44 19.26 16.16
N ALA A 161 -3.15 18.93 14.90
CA ALA A 161 -2.40 17.75 14.51
C ALA A 161 -1.40 18.09 13.41
N GLU A 162 -0.30 17.35 13.38
CA GLU A 162 0.69 17.41 12.30
C GLU A 162 0.72 16.07 11.58
N GLY A 163 0.49 16.09 10.27
CA GLY A 163 0.62 14.93 9.39
C GLY A 163 1.97 14.95 8.70
N TYR A 164 2.63 13.80 8.63
CA TYR A 164 3.91 13.63 7.95
C TYR A 164 3.76 12.57 6.88
N ILE A 165 4.15 12.91 5.65
CA ILE A 165 4.21 12.00 4.50
C ILE A 165 5.67 12.02 4.04
N MET A 166 6.39 10.94 4.30
CA MET A 166 7.83 10.84 4.02
C MET A 166 8.04 9.81 2.93
N SER A 167 8.57 10.24 1.80
CA SER A 167 8.88 9.38 0.66
C SER A 167 10.37 9.10 0.59
N TYR A 168 10.73 7.87 0.22
CA TYR A 168 12.11 7.48 -0.06
C TYR A 168 12.17 6.88 -1.47
N GLY A 169 13.21 7.22 -2.24
CA GLY A 169 13.45 6.66 -3.57
C GLY A 169 14.85 6.98 -4.07
N MET A 170 15.36 6.19 -5.03
CA MET A 170 16.71 6.37 -5.60
C MET A 170 16.65 6.77 -7.08
N ARG A 171 15.75 7.70 -7.43
CA ARG A 171 15.64 8.18 -8.81
C ARG A 171 16.78 9.15 -9.17
N ASP A 172 17.18 9.97 -8.21
CA ASP A 172 18.20 11.00 -8.33
C ASP A 172 19.37 10.65 -7.41
N ASP A 173 20.59 10.93 -7.86
CA ASP A 173 21.80 10.72 -7.07
C ASP A 173 22.02 11.84 -6.04
N SER A 174 21.25 12.92 -6.13
CA SER A 174 21.29 14.10 -5.25
C SER A 174 20.11 14.14 -4.27
N ILE A 175 18.92 13.67 -4.68
CA ILE A 175 17.70 13.61 -3.84
C ILE A 175 17.33 12.15 -3.55
N ALA A 176 17.37 11.79 -2.26
CA ALA A 176 17.02 10.46 -1.75
C ALA A 176 15.54 10.34 -1.34
N GLY A 177 14.82 11.46 -1.23
CA GLY A 177 13.43 11.45 -0.78
C GLY A 177 12.87 12.86 -0.60
N ASN A 178 11.56 12.92 -0.34
CA ASN A 178 10.88 14.16 -0.01
C ASN A 178 9.93 13.94 1.16
N ASP A 179 9.92 14.89 2.07
CA ASP A 179 8.96 14.92 3.17
C ASP A 179 7.94 16.03 2.93
N ILE A 180 6.71 15.76 3.32
CA ILE A 180 5.62 16.72 3.40
C ILE A 180 5.13 16.73 4.83
N LYS A 181 4.97 17.92 5.39
CA LYS A 181 4.39 18.15 6.71
C LYS A 181 3.14 18.99 6.55
N MET A 182 2.03 18.48 7.09
CA MET A 182 0.72 19.11 7.04
C MET A 182 0.35 19.57 8.45
N THR A 183 0.13 20.87 8.64
CA THR A 183 -0.49 21.38 9.86
C THR A 183 -2.00 21.37 9.67
N MET A 184 -2.70 20.63 10.53
CA MET A 184 -4.15 20.48 10.52
C MET A 184 -4.74 21.06 11.79
N VAL A 185 -5.85 21.79 11.65
CA VAL A 185 -6.56 22.43 12.75
C VAL A 185 -8.00 21.94 12.77
N LYS A 186 -8.55 21.79 13.98
CA LYS A 186 -9.94 21.39 14.21
C LYS A 186 -10.78 22.61 14.56
N GLU A 187 -11.87 22.80 13.82
CA GLU A 187 -12.89 23.83 14.09
C GLU A 187 -14.29 23.20 13.96
N ASN A 188 -15.17 23.47 14.93
CA ASN A 188 -16.55 22.96 14.96
C ASN A 188 -16.65 21.43 14.79
N ASP A 189 -15.72 20.70 15.41
CA ASP A 189 -15.56 19.25 15.30
C ASP A 189 -14.97 18.69 13.99
N PHE A 190 -14.53 19.55 13.07
CA PHE A 190 -13.97 19.13 11.78
C PHE A 190 -12.55 19.63 11.55
N TRP A 191 -11.72 18.77 10.98
CA TRP A 191 -10.34 19.06 10.64
C TRP A 191 -10.24 19.71 9.26
N TYR A 192 -9.28 20.61 9.09
CA TYR A 192 -8.88 21.17 7.80
C TYR A 192 -7.39 21.45 7.79
N ILE A 193 -6.83 21.59 6.60
CA ILE A 193 -5.41 21.87 6.38
C ILE A 193 -5.18 23.37 6.51
N GLU A 194 -4.40 23.77 7.51
CA GLU A 194 -3.98 25.16 7.69
C GLU A 194 -2.73 25.46 6.84
N LYS A 195 -1.77 24.52 6.83
CA LYS A 195 -0.48 24.71 6.18
C LYS A 195 0.08 23.40 5.64
N VAL A 196 0.72 23.45 4.47
CA VAL A 196 1.53 22.35 3.93
C VAL A 196 2.95 22.85 3.69
N GLU A 197 3.92 22.12 4.19
CA GLU A 197 5.34 22.38 4.03
C GLU A 197 6.02 21.16 3.41
N THR A 198 7.11 21.37 2.70
CA THR A 198 7.92 20.30 2.11
C THR A 198 9.40 20.54 2.38
N ARG A 199 10.17 19.46 2.37
CA ARG A 199 11.63 19.47 2.34
C ARG A 199 12.14 18.25 1.59
N SER A 200 13.37 18.33 1.10
CA SER A 200 14.05 17.23 0.40
C SER A 200 15.09 16.59 1.31
N ARG A 201 15.23 15.27 1.18
CA ARG A 201 16.33 14.49 1.77
C ARG A 201 17.39 14.31 0.73
N CYS A 202 18.59 14.76 1.05
CA CYS A 202 19.70 14.82 0.12
C CYS A 202 20.69 13.69 0.41
N SER A 203 21.09 12.97 -0.64
CA SER A 203 22.16 11.98 -0.55
C SER A 203 23.52 12.67 -0.48
N ARG A 204 23.82 13.55 -1.44
CA ARG A 204 25.17 14.09 -1.65
C ARG A 204 25.60 15.21 -0.71
N GLY A 205 24.64 15.91 -0.16
CA GLY A 205 24.87 17.10 0.64
C GLY A 205 23.75 18.10 0.47
N VAL A 206 23.78 19.11 1.32
CA VAL A 206 22.90 20.27 1.23
C VAL A 206 23.78 21.49 1.02
N SER A 207 23.27 22.47 0.28
CA SER A 207 23.90 23.78 0.13
C SER A 207 24.11 24.48 1.48
N GLU A 208 24.99 25.48 1.52
CA GLU A 208 25.30 26.22 2.75
C GLU A 208 24.09 26.93 3.36
N ASP A 209 23.11 27.30 2.55
CA ASP A 209 21.83 27.89 2.97
C ASP A 209 20.76 26.84 3.33
N GLU A 210 21.07 25.56 3.20
CA GLU A 210 20.20 24.41 3.48
C GLU A 210 18.93 24.37 2.60
N ASP A 211 18.90 25.06 1.47
CA ASP A 211 17.70 25.15 0.62
C ASP A 211 17.71 24.18 -0.58
N LEU A 212 18.86 23.60 -0.93
CA LEU A 212 19.03 22.75 -2.11
C LEU A 212 19.89 21.51 -1.81
N CYS A 213 19.56 20.39 -2.45
CA CYS A 213 20.46 19.23 -2.52
C CYS A 213 21.59 19.48 -3.52
N LEU A 214 22.78 18.97 -3.22
CA LEU A 214 24.01 19.11 -4.02
C LEU A 214 24.25 17.99 -5.02
#